data_AF-W2Z995-F1
#
_entry.id   AF-W2Z995-F1
#
_cell.length_a   1.000
_cell.length_b   1.000
_cell.length_c   1.000
_cell.angle_alpha   90.00
_cell.angle_beta   90.00
_cell.angle_gamma   90.00
#
_symmetry.space_group_name_H-M   'P 1'
#
loop_
_entity.id
_entity.type
_entity.pdbx_description
1 polymer ?
#
loop_
_entity_poly.entity_id
_entity_poly.type
_entity_poly.pdbx_seq_one_letter_code
_entity_poly.pdbx_strand_id
1 'polypeptide(L)'
;MSKTNARAQSEQLFNLQVQGDKYARLLVEQKHRLRQLDDHWKKVHEELKELRLKRGESDQRGGGANAVRTRIADEQRELMKLENRLSACKTRESKMIAYNAELRSRVDELRANRVLSQTVFEKNQRRLRDIQKQMQETFRQSTQIVAERDRILSQANSLSGQNIDEQEAFDQVYQSLASIIKREKESAEAYRKQILEQDPMDLADDFVRGNMKLEDELQLKKTLQKLDMTMLEDKQNIASINEKLQEFETTFAALQQEMGVDDYHELVEVYSRKEEENFALFRYVQSTNNEVEQLEDEKQALEREIQKLKTEMQDGSVNARKRMVDDLVETRQNILKENAEIERLRAAAAREFQPLARVVDRLYNALGCNDVMPPVVGASSSGNGSDPSKRTRKQSEDQLAMVARINSMNDLLAAQGITEGNILQFLAIIEQRSNDLIEQFSRRIQYKNPAEAQRASLGANLRPSDPTRSVNAVRALLPEFLDGPTNNSGYGGANSPSATSPVQYAGAGGTTIDFSIDRRLSVNTSIAEDEPESPRSDDEDGDRPLTRAELQKKAAKSFANLQASPKLQPIRAKPVVSKKKKY
;
A
#
# COMPACT_ATOMS: atom_id res chain seq x y z
N MET A 1 114.79 -65.53 -71.90
CA MET A 1 114.98 -64.31 -71.08
C MET A 1 114.34 -63.07 -71.71
N SER A 2 114.85 -62.48 -72.80
CA SER A 2 114.31 -61.18 -73.30
C SER A 2 112.84 -61.24 -73.79
N LYS A 3 112.48 -62.20 -74.66
CA LYS A 3 111.12 -62.32 -75.24
C LYS A 3 109.99 -62.58 -74.21
N THR A 4 110.31 -63.15 -73.05
CA THR A 4 109.34 -63.40 -71.97
C THR A 4 109.04 -62.12 -71.17
N ASN A 5 110.04 -61.27 -70.93
CA ASN A 5 109.84 -59.99 -70.24
C ASN A 5 108.99 -59.01 -71.08
N ALA A 6 109.21 -58.96 -72.40
CA ALA A 6 108.41 -58.11 -73.29
C ALA A 6 106.90 -58.50 -73.29
N ARG A 7 106.59 -59.81 -73.18
CA ARG A 7 105.20 -60.28 -73.04
C ARG A 7 104.61 -59.90 -71.68
N ALA A 8 105.33 -60.11 -70.59
CA ALA A 8 104.88 -59.72 -69.24
C ALA A 8 104.65 -58.20 -69.12
N GLN A 9 105.49 -57.38 -69.73
CA GLN A 9 105.30 -55.92 -69.81
C GLN A 9 104.07 -55.55 -70.65
N SER A 10 103.82 -56.25 -71.76
CA SER A 10 102.62 -56.06 -72.58
C SER A 10 101.33 -56.45 -71.83
N GLU A 11 101.35 -57.52 -71.03
CA GLU A 11 100.23 -57.92 -70.18
C GLU A 11 100.01 -56.94 -69.02
N GLN A 12 101.08 -56.39 -68.43
CA GLN A 12 100.96 -55.32 -67.43
C GLN A 12 100.37 -54.03 -68.02
N LEU A 13 100.81 -53.63 -69.22
CA LEU A 13 100.23 -52.49 -69.95
C LEU A 13 98.77 -52.73 -70.30
N PHE A 14 98.40 -53.93 -70.75
CA PHE A 14 97.01 -54.29 -71.01
C PHE A 14 96.15 -54.26 -69.74
N ASN A 15 96.65 -54.79 -68.62
CA ASN A 15 95.97 -54.74 -67.33
C ASN A 15 95.80 -53.30 -66.82
N LEU A 16 96.80 -52.45 -66.99
CA LEU A 16 96.72 -51.01 -66.68
C LEU A 16 95.71 -50.29 -67.58
N GLN A 17 95.64 -50.63 -68.86
CA GLN A 17 94.66 -50.08 -69.80
C GLN A 17 93.24 -50.51 -69.42
N VAL A 18 93.01 -51.78 -69.13
CA VAL A 18 91.70 -52.30 -68.67
C VAL A 18 91.29 -51.68 -67.33
N GLN A 19 92.23 -51.44 -66.41
CA GLN A 19 91.98 -50.68 -65.19
C GLN A 19 91.65 -49.22 -65.49
N GLY A 20 92.38 -48.57 -66.40
CA GLY A 20 92.09 -47.23 -66.89
C GLY A 20 90.67 -47.11 -67.44
N ASP A 21 90.26 -48.03 -68.32
CA ASP A 21 88.92 -48.10 -68.90
C ASP A 21 87.83 -48.40 -67.86
N LYS A 22 88.17 -49.13 -66.78
CA LYS A 22 87.26 -49.35 -65.64
C LYS A 22 87.09 -48.07 -64.82
N TYR A 23 88.17 -47.39 -64.47
CA TYR A 23 88.11 -46.12 -63.72
C TYR A 23 87.48 -44.99 -64.55
N ALA A 24 87.73 -44.94 -65.86
CA ALA A 24 87.09 -43.99 -66.77
C ALA A 24 85.56 -44.19 -66.80
N ARG A 25 85.08 -45.43 -66.89
CA ARG A 25 83.64 -45.74 -66.81
C ARG A 25 83.03 -45.34 -65.46
N LEU A 26 83.68 -45.69 -64.35
CA LEU A 26 83.22 -45.27 -63.00
C LEU A 26 83.22 -43.75 -62.84
N LEU A 27 84.20 -43.04 -63.40
CA LEU A 27 84.27 -41.57 -63.38
C LEU A 27 83.11 -40.95 -64.18
N VAL A 28 82.75 -41.53 -65.33
CA VAL A 28 81.59 -41.10 -66.14
C VAL A 28 80.28 -41.35 -65.39
N GLU A 29 80.13 -42.50 -64.75
CA GLU A 29 78.95 -42.83 -63.92
C GLU A 29 78.79 -41.86 -62.75
N GLN A 30 79.86 -41.59 -61.98
CA GLN A 30 79.82 -40.62 -60.88
C GLN A 30 79.55 -39.20 -61.38
N LYS A 31 80.14 -38.78 -62.50
CA LYS A 31 79.83 -37.47 -63.13
C LYS A 31 78.36 -37.39 -63.57
N HIS A 32 77.76 -38.49 -64.03
CA HIS A 32 76.34 -38.53 -64.37
C HIS A 32 75.47 -38.41 -63.11
N ARG A 33 75.78 -39.17 -62.05
CA ARG A 33 75.09 -39.08 -60.75
C ARG A 33 75.18 -37.68 -60.13
N LEU A 34 76.33 -37.03 -60.24
CA LEU A 34 76.53 -35.68 -59.70
C LEU A 34 75.67 -34.65 -60.43
N ARG A 35 75.57 -34.73 -61.77
CA ARG A 35 74.62 -33.92 -62.56
C ARG A 35 73.17 -34.17 -62.19
N GLN A 36 72.75 -35.42 -62.00
CA GLN A 36 71.40 -35.75 -61.55
C GLN A 36 71.08 -35.10 -60.19
N LEU A 37 72.04 -35.13 -59.25
CA LEU A 37 71.89 -34.48 -57.94
C LEU A 37 71.84 -32.95 -58.04
N ASP A 38 72.67 -32.33 -58.89
CA ASP A 38 72.61 -30.89 -59.15
C ASP A 38 71.27 -30.46 -59.75
N ASP A 39 70.73 -31.25 -60.69
CA ASP A 39 69.45 -30.95 -61.33
C ASP A 39 68.27 -31.18 -60.38
N HIS A 40 68.35 -32.17 -59.48
CA HIS A 40 67.39 -32.34 -58.39
C HIS A 40 67.48 -31.18 -57.38
N TRP A 41 68.69 -30.75 -57.00
CA TRP A 41 68.89 -29.62 -56.10
C TRP A 41 68.32 -28.33 -56.69
N LYS A 42 68.57 -28.04 -57.98
CA LYS A 42 68.00 -26.89 -58.69
C LYS A 42 66.47 -26.93 -58.72
N LYS A 43 65.86 -28.08 -59.02
CA LYS A 43 64.39 -28.23 -59.00
C LYS A 43 63.81 -27.91 -57.63
N VAL A 44 64.31 -28.55 -56.57
CA VAL A 44 63.86 -28.30 -55.19
C VAL A 44 64.13 -26.86 -54.75
N HIS A 45 65.23 -26.25 -55.21
CA HIS A 45 65.53 -24.85 -54.90
C HIS A 45 64.58 -23.88 -55.60
N GLU A 46 64.25 -24.11 -56.87
CA GLU A 46 63.30 -23.28 -57.62
C GLU A 46 61.86 -23.50 -57.12
N GLU A 47 61.46 -24.73 -56.79
CA GLU A 47 60.19 -25.02 -56.10
C GLU A 47 60.10 -24.32 -54.74
N LEU A 48 61.16 -24.33 -53.93
CA LEU A 48 61.20 -23.62 -52.64
C LEU A 48 61.15 -22.10 -52.84
N LYS A 49 61.77 -21.58 -53.89
CA LYS A 49 61.75 -20.16 -54.27
C LYS A 49 60.36 -19.75 -54.78
N GLU A 50 59.70 -20.56 -55.61
CA GLU A 50 58.30 -20.38 -55.99
C GLU A 50 57.36 -20.42 -54.78
N LEU A 51 57.54 -21.38 -53.86
CA LEU A 51 56.73 -21.46 -52.62
C LEU A 51 57.01 -20.32 -51.65
N ARG A 52 58.15 -19.63 -51.77
CA ARG A 52 58.44 -18.36 -51.08
C ARG A 52 57.85 -17.16 -51.83
N LEU A 53 57.83 -17.18 -53.17
CA LEU A 53 57.26 -16.11 -53.99
C LEU A 53 55.72 -16.12 -53.93
N LYS A 54 55.07 -17.27 -54.13
CA LYS A 54 53.62 -17.46 -53.98
C LYS A 54 53.14 -17.12 -52.57
N ARG A 55 53.95 -17.43 -51.55
CA ARG A 55 53.76 -16.96 -50.18
C ARG A 55 53.92 -15.44 -50.10
N GLY A 56 54.99 -14.87 -50.66
CA GLY A 56 55.26 -13.43 -50.73
C GLY A 56 54.20 -12.60 -51.46
N GLU A 57 53.61 -13.11 -52.54
CA GLU A 57 52.57 -12.47 -53.35
C GLU A 57 51.21 -12.53 -52.65
N SER A 58 50.92 -13.61 -51.94
CA SER A 58 49.78 -13.69 -51.01
C SER A 58 50.01 -12.82 -49.75
N ASP A 59 51.26 -12.78 -49.26
CA ASP A 59 51.75 -11.97 -48.13
C ASP A 59 51.99 -10.50 -48.51
N GLN A 60 51.70 -10.04 -49.73
CA GLN A 60 51.67 -8.59 -50.03
C GLN A 60 50.58 -7.85 -49.23
N ARG A 61 49.71 -8.58 -48.51
CA ARG A 61 48.85 -8.06 -47.45
C ARG A 61 49.25 -8.43 -46.03
N GLY A 62 50.30 -9.23 -45.81
CA GLY A 62 50.81 -9.55 -44.48
C GLY A 62 52.10 -10.37 -44.50
N GLY A 63 53.24 -9.72 -44.25
CA GLY A 63 54.55 -10.39 -44.17
C GLY A 63 54.67 -11.50 -43.10
N GLY A 64 54.46 -12.74 -43.54
CA GLY A 64 54.70 -13.97 -42.79
C GLY A 64 53.90 -14.13 -41.48
N ALA A 65 54.31 -15.13 -40.70
CA ALA A 65 53.66 -15.49 -39.43
C ALA A 65 53.68 -14.36 -38.38
N ASN A 66 54.52 -13.33 -38.55
CA ASN A 66 54.51 -12.14 -37.70
C ASN A 66 53.39 -11.17 -38.09
N ALA A 67 53.15 -10.90 -39.37
CA ALA A 67 52.08 -10.00 -39.79
C ALA A 67 50.68 -10.56 -39.49
N VAL A 68 50.48 -11.89 -39.52
CA VAL A 68 49.23 -12.51 -39.05
C VAL A 68 49.03 -12.24 -37.55
N ARG A 69 50.07 -12.39 -36.73
CA ARG A 69 50.03 -12.04 -35.29
C ARG A 69 49.78 -10.55 -35.07
N THR A 70 50.38 -9.67 -35.88
CA THR A 70 50.14 -8.22 -35.81
C THR A 70 48.70 -7.87 -36.17
N ARG A 71 48.14 -8.43 -37.26
CA ARG A 71 46.74 -8.25 -37.66
C ARG A 71 45.77 -8.69 -36.56
N ILE A 72 45.97 -9.86 -35.98
CA ILE A 72 45.15 -10.36 -34.87
C ILE A 72 45.25 -9.41 -33.65
N ALA A 73 46.45 -8.89 -33.34
CA ALA A 73 46.62 -7.91 -32.27
C ALA A 73 46.02 -6.53 -32.57
N ASP A 74 45.94 -6.12 -33.85
CA ASP A 74 45.26 -4.90 -34.27
C ASP A 74 43.73 -5.06 -34.19
N GLU A 75 43.21 -6.20 -34.67
CA GLU A 75 41.79 -6.57 -34.58
C GLU A 75 41.33 -6.68 -33.12
N GLN A 76 42.12 -7.31 -32.24
CA GLN A 76 41.86 -7.35 -30.79
C GLN A 76 41.86 -5.95 -30.16
N ARG A 77 42.74 -5.04 -30.60
CA ARG A 77 42.74 -3.65 -30.12
C ARG A 77 41.51 -2.86 -30.59
N GLU A 78 41.03 -3.09 -31.81
CA GLU A 78 39.76 -2.49 -32.27
C GLU A 78 38.55 -3.08 -31.56
N LEU A 79 38.50 -4.40 -31.33
CA LEU A 79 37.46 -5.03 -30.51
C LEU A 79 37.41 -4.41 -29.11
N MET A 80 38.54 -4.32 -28.40
CA MET A 80 38.60 -3.67 -27.08
C MET A 80 38.12 -2.21 -27.10
N LYS A 81 38.38 -1.44 -28.16
CA LYS A 81 37.85 -0.06 -28.30
C LYS A 81 36.33 -0.06 -28.47
N LEU A 82 35.79 -0.96 -29.30
CA LEU A 82 34.36 -1.07 -29.55
C LEU A 82 33.62 -1.57 -28.30
N GLU A 83 34.18 -2.53 -27.56
CA GLU A 83 33.65 -3.04 -26.29
C GLU A 83 33.67 -1.96 -25.20
N ASN A 84 34.76 -1.21 -25.06
CA ASN A 84 34.83 -0.07 -24.14
C ASN A 84 33.79 1.01 -24.51
N ARG A 85 33.61 1.30 -25.80
CA ARG A 85 32.58 2.25 -26.28
C ARG A 85 31.17 1.74 -26.03
N LEU A 86 30.91 0.44 -26.23
CA LEU A 86 29.63 -0.20 -25.91
C LEU A 86 29.34 -0.17 -24.40
N SER A 87 30.34 -0.45 -23.57
CA SER A 87 30.24 -0.37 -22.10
C SER A 87 29.92 1.05 -21.63
N ALA A 88 30.57 2.07 -22.22
CA ALA A 88 30.27 3.47 -21.97
C ALA A 88 28.84 3.86 -22.41
N CYS A 89 28.39 3.37 -23.57
CA CYS A 89 27.01 3.54 -24.04
C CYS A 89 25.99 2.89 -23.10
N LYS A 90 26.18 1.62 -22.72
CA LYS A 90 25.32 0.92 -21.74
C LYS A 90 25.28 1.62 -20.39
N THR A 91 26.42 2.09 -19.89
CA THR A 91 26.50 2.86 -18.64
C THR A 91 25.71 4.17 -18.73
N ARG A 92 25.78 4.85 -19.89
CA ARG A 92 24.97 6.06 -20.15
C ARG A 92 23.48 5.74 -20.24
N GLU A 93 23.11 4.67 -20.92
CA GLU A 93 21.73 4.19 -21.03
C GLU A 93 21.13 3.89 -19.65
N SER A 94 21.80 3.09 -18.81
CA SER A 94 21.35 2.81 -17.44
C SER A 94 21.17 4.08 -16.60
N LYS A 95 22.06 5.08 -16.75
CA LYS A 95 21.91 6.39 -16.09
C LYS A 95 20.68 7.16 -16.59
N MET A 96 20.42 7.14 -17.91
CA MET A 96 19.24 7.79 -18.49
C MET A 96 17.94 7.08 -18.08
N ILE A 97 17.95 5.74 -17.94
CA ILE A 97 16.81 4.97 -17.44
C ILE A 97 16.53 5.31 -15.97
N ALA A 98 17.56 5.33 -15.12
CA ALA A 98 17.42 5.73 -13.72
C ALA A 98 16.85 7.16 -13.58
N TYR A 99 17.39 8.11 -14.35
CA TYR A 99 16.88 9.49 -14.38
C TYR A 99 15.44 9.58 -14.93
N ASN A 100 15.07 8.75 -15.91
CA ASN A 100 13.69 8.69 -16.39
C ASN A 100 12.73 8.12 -15.34
N ALA A 101 13.18 7.15 -14.53
CA ALA A 101 12.40 6.61 -13.42
C ALA A 101 12.20 7.66 -12.30
N GLU A 102 13.26 8.42 -11.96
CA GLU A 102 13.18 9.55 -11.03
C GLU A 102 12.19 10.62 -11.52
N LEU A 103 12.28 11.02 -12.79
CA LEU A 103 11.33 11.96 -13.40
C LEU A 103 9.88 11.44 -13.39
N ARG A 104 9.66 10.12 -13.58
CA ARG A 104 8.31 9.52 -13.46
C ARG A 104 7.78 9.61 -12.04
N SER A 105 8.58 9.21 -11.04
CA SER A 105 8.23 9.37 -9.62
C SER A 105 7.85 10.81 -9.31
N ARG A 106 8.65 11.78 -9.79
CA ARG A 106 8.38 13.21 -9.58
C ARG A 106 7.12 13.70 -10.27
N VAL A 107 6.81 13.19 -11.47
CA VAL A 107 5.54 13.49 -12.16
C VAL A 107 4.35 12.93 -11.39
N ASP A 108 4.45 11.73 -10.84
CA ASP A 108 3.36 11.10 -10.10
C ASP A 108 3.17 11.74 -8.70
N GLU A 109 4.24 12.16 -8.02
CA GLU A 109 4.17 13.05 -6.85
C GLU A 109 3.42 14.36 -7.17
N LEU A 110 3.75 15.03 -8.28
CA LEU A 110 3.11 16.28 -8.68
C LEU A 110 1.63 16.07 -9.05
N ARG A 111 1.29 14.92 -9.64
CA ARG A 111 -0.11 14.51 -9.92
C ARG A 111 -0.88 14.27 -8.62
N ALA A 112 -0.30 13.52 -7.68
CA ALA A 112 -0.90 13.27 -6.37
C ALA A 112 -1.16 14.58 -5.61
N ASN A 113 -0.16 15.48 -5.57
CA ASN A 113 -0.29 16.82 -4.98
C ASN A 113 -1.36 17.67 -5.67
N ARG A 114 -1.50 17.59 -7.00
CA ARG A 114 -2.57 18.28 -7.75
C ARG A 114 -3.95 17.74 -7.39
N VAL A 115 -4.12 16.42 -7.28
CA VAL A 115 -5.39 15.79 -6.88
C VAL A 115 -5.75 16.15 -5.43
N LEU A 116 -4.77 16.18 -4.52
CA LEU A 116 -4.97 16.60 -3.14
C LEU A 116 -5.41 18.08 -3.08
N SER A 117 -4.68 18.98 -3.76
CA SER A 117 -5.02 20.40 -3.85
C SER A 117 -6.41 20.63 -4.43
N GLN A 118 -6.78 19.92 -5.52
CA GLN A 118 -8.11 19.97 -6.12
C GLN A 118 -9.19 19.52 -5.14
N THR A 119 -8.96 18.42 -4.41
CA THR A 119 -9.89 17.89 -3.41
C THR A 119 -10.10 18.88 -2.25
N VAL A 120 -9.03 19.54 -1.79
CA VAL A 120 -9.10 20.58 -0.76
C VAL A 120 -9.84 21.82 -1.28
N PHE A 121 -9.56 22.24 -2.51
CA PHE A 121 -10.25 23.36 -3.17
C PHE A 121 -11.76 23.10 -3.28
N GLU A 122 -12.17 21.92 -3.75
CA GLU A 122 -13.58 21.55 -3.84
C GLU A 122 -14.27 21.47 -2.46
N LYS A 123 -13.60 20.93 -1.43
CA LYS A 123 -14.12 20.94 -0.06
C LYS A 123 -14.33 22.38 0.44
N ASN A 124 -13.37 23.27 0.19
CA ASN A 124 -13.49 24.68 0.55
C ASN A 124 -14.59 25.41 -0.25
N GLN A 125 -14.76 25.09 -1.53
CA GLN A 125 -15.82 25.66 -2.37
C GLN A 125 -17.22 25.11 -2.04
N ARG A 126 -17.33 23.91 -1.45
CA ARG A 126 -18.58 23.43 -0.82
C ARG A 126 -18.86 24.21 0.46
N ARG A 127 -17.88 24.28 1.39
CA ARG A 127 -17.98 25.07 2.63
C ARG A 127 -18.38 26.53 2.39
N LEU A 128 -17.81 27.21 1.40
CA LEU A 128 -18.19 28.59 1.03
C LEU A 128 -19.65 28.69 0.59
N ARG A 129 -20.16 27.73 -0.20
CA ARG A 129 -21.58 27.69 -0.59
C ARG A 129 -22.50 27.39 0.59
N ASP A 130 -22.07 26.55 1.52
CA ASP A 130 -22.86 26.23 2.71
C ASP A 130 -22.91 27.41 3.70
N ILE A 131 -21.79 28.12 3.91
CA ILE A 131 -21.74 29.39 4.65
C ILE A 131 -22.63 30.45 3.99
N GLN A 132 -22.61 30.56 2.66
CA GLN A 132 -23.47 31.50 1.93
C GLN A 132 -24.96 31.19 2.12
N LYS A 133 -25.36 29.90 2.11
CA LYS A 133 -26.73 29.48 2.42
C LYS A 133 -27.11 29.79 3.87
N GLN A 134 -26.22 29.49 4.83
CA GLN A 134 -26.45 29.80 6.25
C GLN A 134 -26.63 31.31 6.44
N MET A 135 -25.80 32.14 5.82
CA MET A 135 -25.93 33.60 5.85
C MET A 135 -27.26 34.08 5.26
N GLN A 136 -27.73 33.50 4.16
CA GLN A 136 -29.03 33.82 3.57
C GLN A 136 -30.19 33.40 4.48
N GLU A 137 -30.09 32.25 5.13
CA GLU A 137 -31.10 31.76 6.08
C GLU A 137 -31.15 32.63 7.35
N THR A 138 -30.00 32.97 7.94
CA THR A 138 -29.91 33.94 9.06
C THR A 138 -30.48 35.30 8.66
N PHE A 139 -30.25 35.77 7.41
CA PHE A 139 -30.84 37.02 6.92
C PHE A 139 -32.36 36.93 6.78
N ARG A 140 -32.89 35.81 6.28
CA ARG A 140 -34.33 35.54 6.19
C ARG A 140 -34.98 35.51 7.58
N GLN A 141 -34.39 34.79 8.54
CA GLN A 141 -34.86 34.72 9.92
C GLN A 141 -34.81 36.10 10.60
N SER A 142 -33.72 36.85 10.44
CA SER A 142 -33.61 38.23 10.92
C SER A 142 -34.70 39.14 10.35
N THR A 143 -34.97 39.05 9.04
CA THR A 143 -36.04 39.80 8.37
C THR A 143 -37.42 39.44 8.94
N GLN A 144 -37.68 38.14 9.20
CA GLN A 144 -38.93 37.71 9.83
C GLN A 144 -39.08 38.26 11.25
N ILE A 145 -38.03 38.19 12.07
CA ILE A 145 -38.04 38.74 13.44
C ILE A 145 -38.30 40.26 13.44
N VAL A 146 -37.72 41.00 12.48
CA VAL A 146 -38.02 42.44 12.33
C VAL A 146 -39.48 42.67 11.93
N ALA A 147 -40.04 41.90 11.00
CA ALA A 147 -41.45 42.02 10.62
C ALA A 147 -42.42 41.67 11.77
N GLU A 148 -42.09 40.66 12.58
CA GLU A 148 -42.86 40.30 13.78
C GLU A 148 -42.74 41.39 14.86
N ARG A 149 -41.54 41.95 15.08
CA ARG A 149 -41.32 43.10 15.97
C ARG A 149 -42.15 44.31 15.53
N ASP A 150 -42.14 44.65 14.25
CA ASP A 150 -42.86 45.82 13.73
C ASP A 150 -44.39 45.62 13.84
N ARG A 151 -44.88 44.39 13.67
CA ARG A 151 -46.28 44.03 13.95
C ARG A 151 -46.64 44.21 15.42
N ILE A 152 -45.79 43.76 16.35
CA ILE A 152 -45.99 43.94 17.80
C ILE A 152 -45.95 45.43 18.18
N LEU A 153 -45.00 46.20 17.63
CA LEU A 153 -44.92 47.65 17.85
C LEU A 153 -46.15 48.38 17.32
N SER A 154 -46.68 47.99 16.15
CA SER A 154 -47.93 48.54 15.61
C SER A 154 -49.13 48.24 16.53
N GLN A 155 -49.23 47.02 17.06
CA GLN A 155 -50.27 46.65 18.03
C GLN A 155 -50.11 47.42 19.36
N ALA A 156 -48.89 47.54 19.89
CA ALA A 156 -48.60 48.30 21.10
C ALA A 156 -48.95 49.79 20.95
N ASN A 157 -48.62 50.40 19.81
CA ASN A 157 -48.99 51.78 19.51
C ASN A 157 -50.51 51.95 19.36
N SER A 158 -51.21 50.98 18.74
CA SER A 158 -52.68 51.00 18.63
C SER A 158 -53.38 50.89 19.99
N LEU A 159 -52.90 50.00 20.86
CA LEU A 159 -53.41 49.87 22.24
C LEU A 159 -53.08 51.10 23.08
N SER A 160 -51.89 51.69 22.90
CA SER A 160 -51.52 52.94 23.56
C SER A 160 -52.39 54.11 23.10
N GLY A 161 -52.79 54.14 21.82
CA GLY A 161 -53.76 55.13 21.31
C GLY A 161 -55.13 54.95 21.95
N GLN A 162 -55.67 53.72 21.92
CA GLN A 162 -56.95 53.39 22.56
C GLN A 162 -56.97 53.74 24.05
N ASN A 163 -55.91 53.43 24.80
CA ASN A 163 -55.81 53.80 26.21
C ASN A 163 -55.82 55.33 26.43
N ILE A 164 -55.21 56.11 25.53
CA ILE A 164 -55.25 57.59 25.60
C ILE A 164 -56.66 58.08 25.28
N ASP A 165 -57.30 57.58 24.22
CA ASP A 165 -58.67 57.95 23.83
C ASP A 165 -59.69 57.61 24.95
N GLU A 166 -59.57 56.42 25.56
CA GLU A 166 -60.39 56.00 26.71
C GLU A 166 -60.13 56.85 27.95
N GLN A 167 -58.87 57.24 28.20
CA GLN A 167 -58.54 58.09 29.34
C GLN A 167 -59.00 59.54 29.15
N GLU A 168 -58.92 60.09 27.93
CA GLU A 168 -59.51 61.39 27.59
C GLU A 168 -61.04 61.35 27.72
N ALA A 169 -61.70 60.27 27.28
CA ALA A 169 -63.13 60.08 27.45
C ALA A 169 -63.53 59.97 28.94
N PHE A 170 -62.75 59.24 29.74
CA PHE A 170 -62.94 59.16 31.19
C PHE A 170 -62.77 60.53 31.85
N ASP A 171 -61.73 61.29 31.51
CA ASP A 171 -61.50 62.63 32.05
C ASP A 171 -62.60 63.62 31.65
N GLN A 172 -63.15 63.53 30.44
CA GLN A 172 -64.33 64.30 30.01
C GLN A 172 -65.57 63.96 30.85
N VAL A 173 -65.86 62.67 31.03
CA VAL A 173 -66.98 62.21 31.88
C VAL A 173 -66.77 62.67 33.33
N TYR A 174 -65.58 62.51 33.88
CA TYR A 174 -65.22 62.94 35.23
C TYR A 174 -65.37 64.46 35.41
N GLN A 175 -64.90 65.27 34.46
CA GLN A 175 -65.09 66.73 34.48
C GLN A 175 -66.58 67.12 34.38
N SER A 176 -67.37 66.42 33.55
CA SER A 176 -68.81 66.65 33.44
C SER A 176 -69.54 66.33 34.75
N LEU A 177 -69.21 65.20 35.38
CA LEU A 177 -69.79 64.77 36.66
C LEU A 177 -69.37 65.69 37.80
N ALA A 178 -68.09 66.09 37.86
CA ALA A 178 -67.60 67.09 38.80
C ALA A 178 -68.30 68.45 38.63
N SER A 179 -68.62 68.84 37.39
CA SER A 179 -69.37 70.07 37.09
C SER A 179 -70.85 69.95 37.49
N ILE A 180 -71.47 68.78 37.32
CA ILE A 180 -72.83 68.50 37.78
C ILE A 180 -72.85 68.53 39.32
N ILE A 181 -71.98 67.78 40.00
CA ILE A 181 -71.88 67.75 41.47
C ILE A 181 -71.57 69.14 42.02
N LYS A 182 -70.71 69.93 41.36
CA LYS A 182 -70.45 71.32 41.76
C LYS A 182 -71.69 72.19 41.63
N ARG A 183 -72.39 72.16 40.49
CA ARG A 183 -73.65 72.89 40.29
C ARG A 183 -74.73 72.44 41.28
N GLU A 184 -74.85 71.13 41.51
CA GLU A 184 -75.82 70.55 42.43
C GLU A 184 -75.51 70.94 43.87
N LYS A 185 -74.24 70.86 44.30
CA LYS A 185 -73.77 71.38 45.59
C LYS A 185 -74.01 72.88 45.73
N GLU A 186 -73.67 73.70 44.74
CA GLU A 186 -73.94 75.14 44.75
C GLU A 186 -75.45 75.43 44.82
N SER A 187 -76.28 74.63 44.12
CA SER A 187 -77.74 74.75 44.17
C SER A 187 -78.33 74.27 45.49
N ALA A 188 -77.75 73.24 46.12
CA ALA A 188 -78.15 72.70 47.41
C ALA A 188 -77.65 73.59 48.56
N GLU A 189 -76.50 74.25 48.43
CA GLU A 189 -76.03 75.30 49.33
C GLU A 189 -76.88 76.57 49.18
N ALA A 190 -77.27 76.95 47.96
CA ALA A 190 -78.19 78.05 47.71
C ALA A 190 -79.61 77.75 48.24
N TYR A 191 -80.13 76.54 48.02
CA TYR A 191 -81.42 76.09 48.52
C TYR A 191 -81.42 75.93 50.03
N ARG A 192 -80.34 75.38 50.61
CA ARG A 192 -80.13 75.33 52.07
C ARG A 192 -80.02 76.73 52.65
N LYS A 193 -79.36 77.67 51.99
CA LYS A 193 -79.29 79.08 52.40
C LYS A 193 -80.68 79.73 52.32
N GLN A 194 -81.43 79.48 51.26
CA GLN A 194 -82.79 80.01 51.06
C GLN A 194 -83.80 79.42 52.06
N ILE A 195 -83.72 78.13 52.39
CA ILE A 195 -84.50 77.50 53.46
C ILE A 195 -84.08 78.04 54.83
N LEU A 196 -82.77 78.24 55.08
CA LEU A 196 -82.28 78.87 56.31
C LEU A 196 -82.64 80.38 56.39
N GLU A 197 -83.04 81.00 55.28
CA GLU A 197 -83.61 82.35 55.19
C GLU A 197 -85.16 82.37 55.23
N GLN A 198 -85.86 81.22 55.23
CA GLN A 198 -87.34 81.16 55.20
C GLN A 198 -88.03 80.26 56.26
N ASP A 199 -87.33 79.29 56.86
CA ASP A 199 -87.88 78.35 57.88
C ASP A 199 -89.04 77.42 57.37
N PRO A 200 -89.53 76.42 58.15
CA PRO A 200 -89.90 75.10 57.57
C PRO A 200 -91.41 74.79 57.42
N MET A 201 -91.77 73.89 56.48
CA MET A 201 -92.70 72.72 56.66
C MET A 201 -93.19 72.03 55.36
N ASP A 202 -93.14 70.70 55.37
CA ASP A 202 -94.13 69.64 55.00
C ASP A 202 -94.95 69.51 53.68
N LEU A 203 -94.78 68.30 53.09
CA LEU A 203 -95.77 67.26 52.70
C LEU A 203 -96.56 67.23 51.34
N ALA A 204 -96.96 65.99 51.00
CA ALA A 204 -97.58 65.46 49.76
C ALA A 204 -99.14 65.58 49.76
N ASP A 205 -99.98 64.98 48.89
CA ASP A 205 -99.92 63.88 47.89
C ASP A 205 -101.16 63.97 46.93
N ASP A 206 -101.44 62.93 46.11
CA ASP A 206 -102.78 62.35 45.75
C ASP A 206 -103.12 61.98 44.26
N PHE A 207 -103.97 60.93 44.11
CA PHE A 207 -104.26 60.17 42.86
C PHE A 207 -105.67 59.50 42.86
N VAL A 208 -106.53 59.62 41.81
CA VAL A 208 -107.86 58.91 41.68
C VAL A 208 -108.32 58.63 40.21
N ARG A 209 -109.23 57.64 39.97
CA ARG A 209 -109.66 57.09 38.63
C ARG A 209 -111.13 56.56 38.55
N GLY A 210 -111.84 56.70 37.40
CA GLY A 210 -112.75 55.65 36.81
C GLY A 210 -114.27 55.90 36.48
N ASN A 211 -114.76 55.40 35.31
CA ASN A 211 -116.08 54.72 34.97
C ASN A 211 -116.73 55.00 33.57
N MET A 212 -117.43 54.02 32.92
CA MET A 212 -118.37 54.24 31.78
C MET A 212 -119.43 53.10 31.50
N LYS A 213 -120.21 53.17 30.38
CA LYS A 213 -121.57 52.54 30.17
C LYS A 213 -121.85 51.81 28.81
N LEU A 214 -122.65 50.74 28.91
CA LEU A 214 -123.68 50.13 28.00
C LEU A 214 -123.51 50.01 26.47
N GLU A 215 -122.91 50.96 25.74
CA GLU A 215 -122.73 50.80 24.27
C GLU A 215 -121.67 49.74 23.94
N ASP A 216 -120.84 49.41 24.93
CA ASP A 216 -119.87 48.33 24.92
C ASP A 216 -120.50 46.94 24.69
N GLU A 217 -121.76 46.68 25.09
CA GLU A 217 -122.36 45.33 25.02
C GLU A 217 -122.53 44.81 23.58
N LEU A 218 -122.78 45.69 22.61
CA LEU A 218 -122.99 45.28 21.21
C LEU A 218 -121.65 45.10 20.48
N GLN A 219 -120.62 45.84 20.89
CA GLN A 219 -119.23 45.55 20.51
C GLN A 219 -118.77 44.24 21.15
N LEU A 220 -119.10 44.01 22.42
CA LEU A 220 -118.78 42.80 23.18
C LEU A 220 -119.34 41.53 22.51
N LYS A 221 -120.51 41.59 21.87
CA LYS A 221 -121.07 40.45 21.13
C LYS A 221 -120.29 40.13 19.84
N LYS A 222 -119.74 41.13 19.15
CA LYS A 222 -118.86 40.93 17.99
C LYS A 222 -117.46 40.50 18.40
N THR A 223 -116.93 40.98 19.53
CA THR A 223 -115.66 40.45 20.06
C THR A 223 -115.84 39.03 20.58
N LEU A 224 -116.98 38.67 21.18
CA LEU A 224 -117.31 37.30 21.58
C LEU A 224 -117.29 36.30 20.41
N GLN A 225 -117.89 36.63 19.26
CA GLN A 225 -117.82 35.74 18.08
C GLN A 225 -116.41 35.62 17.49
N LYS A 226 -115.60 36.69 17.56
CA LYS A 226 -114.17 36.60 17.19
C LYS A 226 -113.39 35.76 18.20
N LEU A 227 -113.66 35.93 19.49
CA LEU A 227 -113.06 35.16 20.60
C LEU A 227 -113.37 33.67 20.49
N ASP A 228 -114.59 33.31 20.06
CA ASP A 228 -115.01 31.91 19.87
C ASP A 228 -114.26 31.26 18.69
N MET A 229 -114.01 32.01 17.61
CA MET A 229 -113.18 31.52 16.50
C MET A 229 -111.69 31.43 16.86
N THR A 230 -111.12 32.43 17.53
CA THR A 230 -109.75 32.32 18.05
C THR A 230 -109.63 31.22 19.09
N MET A 231 -110.65 30.97 19.93
CA MET A 231 -110.66 29.82 20.85
C MET A 231 -110.64 28.48 20.13
N LEU A 232 -111.25 28.36 18.95
CA LEU A 232 -111.20 27.12 18.17
C LEU A 232 -109.83 26.92 17.51
N GLU A 233 -109.23 27.99 16.97
CA GLU A 233 -107.86 28.00 16.45
C GLU A 233 -106.84 27.71 17.58
N ASP A 234 -106.96 28.37 18.73
CA ASP A 234 -106.15 28.15 19.93
C ASP A 234 -106.31 26.71 20.43
N LYS A 235 -107.53 26.15 20.44
CA LYS A 235 -107.76 24.76 20.82
C LYS A 235 -107.09 23.76 19.86
N GLN A 236 -107.06 24.07 18.56
CA GLN A 236 -106.33 23.27 17.57
C GLN A 236 -104.81 23.42 17.71
N ASN A 237 -104.32 24.63 17.98
CA ASN A 237 -102.92 24.89 18.29
C ASN A 237 -102.49 24.14 19.56
N ILE A 238 -103.27 24.23 20.64
CA ILE A 238 -103.08 23.50 21.90
C ILE A 238 -103.07 21.98 21.65
N ALA A 239 -103.98 21.45 20.81
CA ALA A 239 -103.95 20.03 20.46
C ALA A 239 -102.64 19.63 19.75
N SER A 240 -102.15 20.43 18.80
CA SER A 240 -100.88 20.18 18.10
C SER A 240 -99.64 20.33 19.00
N ILE A 241 -99.71 21.23 20.00
CA ILE A 241 -98.67 21.38 21.02
C ILE A 241 -98.70 20.18 21.97
N ASN A 242 -99.88 19.70 22.34
CA ASN A 242 -100.06 18.55 23.23
C ASN A 242 -99.62 17.24 22.58
N GLU A 243 -99.85 17.05 21.28
CA GLU A 243 -99.33 15.91 20.51
C GLU A 243 -97.78 15.89 20.50
N LYS A 244 -97.14 17.05 20.25
CA LYS A 244 -95.68 17.20 20.37
C LYS A 244 -95.18 17.03 21.80
N LEU A 245 -95.92 17.54 22.79
CA LEU A 245 -95.59 17.35 24.20
C LEU A 245 -95.60 15.86 24.55
N GLN A 246 -96.57 15.10 24.03
CA GLN A 246 -96.67 13.65 24.24
C GLN A 246 -95.57 12.86 23.50
N GLU A 247 -95.12 13.32 22.33
CA GLU A 247 -93.93 12.80 21.64
C GLU A 247 -92.64 13.08 22.44
N PHE A 248 -92.51 14.28 23.01
CA PHE A 248 -91.40 14.58 23.93
C PHE A 248 -91.48 13.78 25.22
N GLU A 249 -92.65 13.65 25.86
CA GLU A 249 -92.84 12.84 27.06
C GLU A 249 -92.50 11.36 26.82
N THR A 250 -92.88 10.79 25.67
CA THR A 250 -92.58 9.38 25.36
C THR A 250 -91.11 9.15 25.01
N THR A 251 -90.47 10.05 24.26
CA THR A 251 -89.01 9.97 24.00
C THR A 251 -88.19 10.25 25.27
N PHE A 252 -88.66 11.14 26.15
CA PHE A 252 -88.02 11.45 27.43
C PHE A 252 -88.21 10.32 28.45
N ALA A 253 -89.38 9.68 28.51
CA ALA A 253 -89.59 8.48 29.35
C ALA A 253 -88.71 7.31 28.91
N ALA A 254 -88.49 7.13 27.61
CA ALA A 254 -87.51 6.17 27.09
C ALA A 254 -86.08 6.52 27.52
N LEU A 255 -85.69 7.81 27.44
CA LEU A 255 -84.37 8.28 27.91
C LEU A 255 -84.20 8.09 29.43
N GLN A 256 -85.25 8.36 30.21
CA GLN A 256 -85.29 8.19 31.66
C GLN A 256 -85.15 6.71 32.04
N GLN A 257 -85.77 5.81 31.29
CA GLN A 257 -85.68 4.36 31.50
C GLN A 257 -84.30 3.78 31.13
N GLU A 258 -83.67 4.29 30.07
CA GLU A 258 -82.31 3.89 29.65
C GLU A 258 -81.23 4.40 30.62
N MET A 259 -81.42 5.61 31.18
CA MET A 259 -80.43 6.28 32.02
C MET A 259 -80.64 6.04 33.54
N GLY A 260 -81.86 5.73 33.98
CA GLY A 260 -82.17 5.35 35.36
C GLY A 260 -82.16 6.49 36.39
N VAL A 261 -82.54 7.71 35.99
CA VAL A 261 -82.46 8.93 36.82
C VAL A 261 -83.80 9.67 36.80
N ASP A 262 -84.37 10.00 37.97
CA ASP A 262 -85.74 10.53 38.07
C ASP A 262 -85.86 12.07 38.10
N ASP A 263 -84.76 12.81 38.20
CA ASP A 263 -84.76 14.29 38.22
C ASP A 263 -84.29 14.88 36.87
N TYR A 264 -85.04 15.86 36.37
CA TYR A 264 -84.77 16.61 35.14
C TYR A 264 -83.39 17.27 35.12
N HIS A 265 -82.95 17.85 36.25
CA HIS A 265 -81.62 18.47 36.32
C HIS A 265 -80.49 17.44 36.36
N GLU A 266 -80.69 16.31 37.05
CA GLU A 266 -79.68 15.26 37.15
C GLU A 266 -79.49 14.54 35.80
N LEU A 267 -80.57 14.30 35.04
CA LEU A 267 -80.47 13.71 33.69
C LEU A 267 -79.67 14.59 32.72
N VAL A 268 -79.89 15.92 32.72
CA VAL A 268 -79.11 16.86 31.88
C VAL A 268 -77.65 16.90 32.31
N GLU A 269 -77.36 16.89 33.61
CA GLU A 269 -75.98 16.88 34.12
C GLU A 269 -75.25 15.58 33.78
N VAL A 270 -75.91 14.43 33.89
CA VAL A 270 -75.36 13.12 33.49
C VAL A 270 -75.18 13.05 31.98
N TYR A 271 -76.12 13.55 31.18
CA TYR A 271 -75.98 13.57 29.73
C TYR A 271 -74.84 14.49 29.28
N SER A 272 -74.73 15.70 29.83
CA SER A 272 -73.62 16.63 29.55
C SER A 272 -72.26 16.01 29.95
N ARG A 273 -72.19 15.31 31.10
CA ARG A 273 -71.00 14.58 31.53
C ARG A 273 -70.64 13.45 30.56
N LYS A 274 -71.64 12.71 30.05
CA LYS A 274 -71.44 11.67 29.03
C LYS A 274 -71.03 12.25 27.69
N GLU A 275 -71.54 13.42 27.31
CA GLU A 275 -71.15 14.14 26.10
C GLU A 275 -69.69 14.62 26.19
N GLU A 276 -69.29 15.20 27.34
CA GLU A 276 -67.90 15.57 27.63
C GLU A 276 -66.95 14.36 27.62
N GLU A 277 -67.34 13.24 28.21
CA GLU A 277 -66.61 11.96 28.13
C GLU A 277 -66.47 11.50 26.67
N ASN A 278 -67.52 11.64 25.85
CA ASN A 278 -67.49 11.27 24.43
C ASN A 278 -66.59 12.21 23.62
N PHE A 279 -66.62 13.52 23.87
CA PHE A 279 -65.70 14.49 23.26
C PHE A 279 -64.24 14.31 23.72
N ALA A 280 -64.02 13.84 24.95
CA ALA A 280 -62.69 13.46 25.43
C ALA A 280 -62.20 12.19 24.71
N LEU A 281 -63.05 11.16 24.58
CA LEU A 281 -62.77 9.94 23.82
C LEU A 281 -62.52 10.23 22.34
N PHE A 282 -63.29 11.10 21.70
CA PHE A 282 -63.09 11.45 20.29
C PHE A 282 -61.76 12.17 20.07
N ARG A 283 -61.39 13.10 20.96
CA ARG A 283 -60.07 13.75 20.94
C ARG A 283 -58.94 12.76 21.22
N TYR A 284 -59.14 11.79 22.12
CA TYR A 284 -58.16 10.74 22.39
C TYR A 284 -57.97 9.83 21.16
N VAL A 285 -59.04 9.33 20.55
CA VAL A 285 -59.00 8.52 19.32
C VAL A 285 -58.35 9.30 18.18
N GLN A 286 -58.64 10.59 18.02
CA GLN A 286 -57.99 11.42 17.02
C GLN A 286 -56.49 11.62 17.31
N SER A 287 -56.10 11.81 18.57
CA SER A 287 -54.70 11.87 18.99
C SER A 287 -53.97 10.55 18.73
N THR A 288 -54.58 9.41 19.06
CA THR A 288 -54.02 8.08 18.84
C THR A 288 -53.93 7.74 17.35
N ASN A 289 -54.90 8.13 16.53
CA ASN A 289 -54.81 7.97 15.08
C ASN A 289 -53.66 8.80 14.49
N ASN A 290 -53.48 10.05 14.93
CA ASN A 290 -52.33 10.87 14.52
C ASN A 290 -50.98 10.28 15.00
N GLU A 291 -50.95 9.69 16.19
CA GLU A 291 -49.77 8.99 16.73
C GLU A 291 -49.45 7.72 15.93
N VAL A 292 -50.47 6.94 15.53
CA VAL A 292 -50.33 5.79 14.62
C VAL A 292 -49.79 6.22 13.27
N GLU A 293 -50.34 7.30 12.68
CA GLU A 293 -49.89 7.83 11.37
C GLU A 293 -48.42 8.28 11.43
N GLN A 294 -47.99 8.95 12.52
CA GLN A 294 -46.58 9.29 12.76
C GLN A 294 -45.68 8.06 12.92
N LEU A 295 -46.13 7.05 13.68
CA LEU A 295 -45.38 5.80 13.88
C LEU A 295 -45.27 4.98 12.58
N GLU A 296 -46.28 5.02 11.72
CA GLU A 296 -46.22 4.40 10.38
C GLU A 296 -45.24 5.13 9.46
N ASP A 297 -45.19 6.46 9.50
CA ASP A 297 -44.20 7.26 8.76
C ASP A 297 -42.77 7.02 9.27
N GLU A 298 -42.54 6.98 10.59
CA GLU A 298 -41.25 6.61 11.18
C GLU A 298 -40.83 5.19 10.80
N LYS A 299 -41.76 4.22 10.87
CA LYS A 299 -41.52 2.85 10.42
C LYS A 299 -41.10 2.82 8.95
N GLN A 300 -41.81 3.51 8.06
CA GLN A 300 -41.44 3.57 6.64
C GLN A 300 -40.08 4.25 6.41
N ALA A 301 -39.75 5.28 7.19
CA ALA A 301 -38.44 5.92 7.12
C ALA A 301 -37.31 4.96 7.55
N LEU A 302 -37.52 4.20 8.63
CA LEU A 302 -36.59 3.16 9.10
C LEU A 302 -36.47 2.01 8.11
N GLU A 303 -37.57 1.53 7.52
CA GLU A 303 -37.54 0.49 6.48
C GLU A 303 -36.76 0.97 5.23
N ARG A 304 -36.93 2.23 4.82
CA ARG A 304 -36.14 2.86 3.74
C ARG A 304 -34.65 2.93 4.09
N GLU A 305 -34.28 3.33 5.30
CA GLU A 305 -32.87 3.40 5.72
C GLU A 305 -32.25 2.00 5.86
N ILE A 306 -32.97 1.02 6.39
CA ILE A 306 -32.55 -0.40 6.43
C ILE A 306 -32.31 -0.92 5.00
N GLN A 307 -33.21 -0.66 4.06
CA GLN A 307 -33.06 -1.09 2.68
C GLN A 307 -31.88 -0.41 1.99
N LYS A 308 -31.64 0.88 2.27
CA LYS A 308 -30.47 1.63 1.79
C LYS A 308 -29.16 1.06 2.36
N LEU A 309 -29.06 0.88 3.67
CA LEU A 309 -27.89 0.26 4.33
C LEU A 309 -27.63 -1.17 3.83
N LYS A 310 -28.69 -1.94 3.57
CA LYS A 310 -28.58 -3.28 2.97
C LYS A 310 -28.03 -3.23 1.55
N THR A 311 -28.47 -2.26 0.75
CA THR A 311 -27.97 -2.04 -0.62
C THR A 311 -26.51 -1.57 -0.61
N GLU A 312 -26.15 -0.61 0.24
CA GLU A 312 -24.77 -0.14 0.43
C GLU A 312 -23.83 -1.26 0.93
N MET A 313 -24.29 -2.10 1.86
CA MET A 313 -23.56 -3.29 2.31
C MET A 313 -23.38 -4.31 1.18
N GLN A 314 -24.40 -4.50 0.34
CA GLN A 314 -24.36 -5.47 -0.76
C GLN A 314 -23.45 -4.97 -1.89
N ASP A 315 -23.63 -3.74 -2.38
CA ASP A 315 -22.80 -3.17 -3.45
C ASP A 315 -21.36 -2.91 -3.01
N GLY A 316 -21.15 -2.37 -1.81
CA GLY A 316 -19.82 -2.14 -1.25
C GLY A 316 -19.07 -3.45 -1.03
N SER A 317 -19.71 -4.44 -0.40
CA SER A 317 -19.04 -5.70 -0.05
C SER A 317 -18.91 -6.68 -1.23
N VAL A 318 -19.82 -6.69 -2.20
CA VAL A 318 -19.67 -7.52 -3.41
C VAL A 318 -18.59 -6.93 -4.32
N ASN A 319 -18.59 -5.62 -4.59
CA ASN A 319 -17.58 -5.02 -5.47
C ASN A 319 -16.18 -5.01 -4.83
N ALA A 320 -16.05 -4.78 -3.51
CA ALA A 320 -14.76 -4.87 -2.83
C ALA A 320 -14.22 -6.31 -2.79
N ARG A 321 -15.07 -7.31 -2.51
CA ARG A 321 -14.64 -8.73 -2.57
C ARG A 321 -14.30 -9.16 -3.99
N LYS A 322 -15.05 -8.72 -5.00
CA LYS A 322 -14.74 -9.03 -6.40
C LYS A 322 -13.37 -8.49 -6.80
N ARG A 323 -13.09 -7.21 -6.53
CA ARG A 323 -11.76 -6.61 -6.79
C ARG A 323 -10.65 -7.34 -6.05
N MET A 324 -10.82 -7.64 -4.76
CA MET A 324 -9.84 -8.40 -3.99
C MET A 324 -9.60 -9.82 -4.57
N VAL A 325 -10.65 -10.49 -5.07
CA VAL A 325 -10.50 -11.78 -5.75
C VAL A 325 -9.79 -11.64 -7.08
N ASP A 326 -10.12 -10.62 -7.88
CA ASP A 326 -9.48 -10.34 -9.16
C ASP A 326 -7.97 -10.02 -8.96
N ASP A 327 -7.61 -9.18 -7.97
CA ASP A 327 -6.23 -8.87 -7.58
C ASP A 327 -5.47 -10.13 -7.09
N LEU A 328 -6.13 -11.01 -6.31
CA LEU A 328 -5.55 -12.28 -5.86
C LEU A 328 -5.36 -13.29 -7.00
N VAL A 329 -6.22 -13.26 -8.02
CA VAL A 329 -6.08 -14.07 -9.24
C VAL A 329 -4.93 -13.55 -10.10
N GLU A 330 -4.80 -12.24 -10.27
CA GLU A 330 -3.71 -11.62 -11.03
C GLU A 330 -2.35 -11.85 -10.38
N THR A 331 -2.21 -11.61 -9.07
CA THR A 331 -0.98 -11.88 -8.32
C THR A 331 -0.60 -13.37 -8.37
N ARG A 332 -1.55 -14.29 -8.20
CA ARG A 332 -1.32 -15.73 -8.40
C ARG A 332 -0.85 -16.04 -9.82
N GLN A 333 -1.43 -15.40 -10.84
CA GLN A 333 -1.05 -15.63 -12.23
C GLN A 333 0.37 -15.11 -12.53
N ASN A 334 0.78 -14.00 -11.91
CA ASN A 334 2.13 -13.47 -12.04
C ASN A 334 3.16 -14.37 -11.34
N ILE A 335 2.89 -14.84 -10.12
CA ILE A 335 3.74 -15.83 -9.43
C ILE A 335 3.88 -17.12 -10.26
N LEU A 336 2.81 -17.59 -10.92
CA LEU A 336 2.89 -18.76 -11.80
C LEU A 336 3.76 -18.52 -13.04
N LYS A 337 3.73 -17.33 -13.64
CA LYS A 337 4.61 -16.95 -14.76
C LYS A 337 6.07 -16.86 -14.31
N GLU A 338 6.33 -16.21 -13.17
CA GLU A 338 7.67 -16.08 -12.60
C GLU A 338 8.26 -17.44 -12.24
N ASN A 339 7.48 -18.31 -11.57
CA ASN A 339 7.91 -19.68 -11.29
C ASN A 339 8.19 -20.47 -12.58
N ALA A 340 7.36 -20.34 -13.62
CA ALA A 340 7.61 -21.02 -14.89
C ALA A 340 8.92 -20.54 -15.57
N GLU A 341 9.24 -19.24 -15.48
CA GLU A 341 10.50 -18.70 -16.01
C GLU A 341 11.71 -19.10 -15.16
N ILE A 342 11.57 -19.13 -13.82
CA ILE A 342 12.61 -19.65 -12.91
C ILE A 342 12.88 -21.14 -13.20
N GLU A 343 11.85 -21.94 -13.40
CA GLU A 343 11.97 -23.36 -13.76
C GLU A 343 12.65 -23.52 -15.14
N ARG A 344 12.31 -22.65 -16.11
CA ARG A 344 12.95 -22.61 -17.44
C ARG A 344 14.43 -22.25 -17.35
N LEU A 345 14.79 -21.27 -16.52
CA LEU A 345 16.17 -20.85 -16.28
C LEU A 345 16.97 -21.93 -15.55
N ARG A 346 16.39 -22.61 -14.54
CA ARG A 346 16.99 -23.79 -13.90
C ARG A 346 17.22 -24.92 -14.88
N ALA A 347 16.24 -25.24 -15.73
CA ALA A 347 16.37 -26.28 -16.74
C ALA A 347 17.47 -25.95 -17.77
N ALA A 348 17.63 -24.68 -18.14
CA ALA A 348 18.72 -24.22 -18.99
C ALA A 348 20.09 -24.38 -18.31
N ALA A 349 20.24 -23.88 -17.07
CA ALA A 349 21.46 -24.00 -16.28
C ALA A 349 21.87 -25.46 -16.05
N ALA A 350 20.92 -26.34 -15.68
CA ALA A 350 21.17 -27.77 -15.52
C ALA A 350 21.63 -28.43 -16.84
N ARG A 351 21.13 -27.98 -17.99
CA ARG A 351 21.57 -28.46 -19.32
C ARG A 351 23.00 -28.03 -19.66
N GLU A 352 23.42 -26.85 -19.21
CA GLU A 352 24.80 -26.34 -19.35
C GLU A 352 25.75 -26.99 -18.34
N PHE A 353 25.26 -27.35 -17.15
CA PHE A 353 26.02 -28.03 -16.10
C PHE A 353 26.36 -29.49 -16.45
N GLN A 354 25.44 -30.24 -17.06
CA GLN A 354 25.63 -31.67 -17.38
C GLN A 354 26.92 -31.99 -18.17
N PRO A 355 27.28 -31.25 -19.24
CA PRO A 355 28.58 -31.41 -19.91
C PRO A 355 29.78 -31.22 -18.99
N LEU A 356 29.75 -30.20 -18.12
CA LEU A 356 30.85 -29.90 -17.19
C LEU A 356 31.01 -31.02 -16.16
N ALA A 357 29.91 -31.48 -15.56
CA ALA A 357 29.91 -32.61 -14.63
C ALA A 357 30.55 -33.87 -15.25
N ARG A 358 30.24 -34.17 -16.51
CA ARG A 358 30.87 -35.29 -17.25
C ARG A 358 32.36 -35.09 -17.54
N VAL A 359 32.84 -33.85 -17.69
CA VAL A 359 34.27 -33.56 -17.83
C VAL A 359 34.99 -33.76 -16.49
N VAL A 360 34.44 -33.24 -15.40
CA VAL A 360 35.01 -33.37 -14.05
C VAL A 360 35.05 -34.84 -13.61
N ASP A 361 33.98 -35.60 -13.86
CA ASP A 361 33.92 -37.05 -13.57
C ASP A 361 35.00 -37.84 -14.34
N ARG A 362 35.17 -37.56 -15.64
CA ARG A 362 36.27 -38.16 -16.42
C ARG A 362 37.64 -37.80 -15.88
N LEU A 363 37.87 -36.56 -15.45
CA LEU A 363 39.15 -36.13 -14.89
C LEU A 363 39.41 -36.77 -13.52
N TYR A 364 38.40 -36.83 -12.65
CA TYR A 364 38.46 -37.46 -11.33
C TYR A 364 38.90 -38.93 -11.43
N ASN A 365 38.24 -39.67 -12.32
CA ASN A 365 38.53 -41.09 -12.59
C ASN A 365 39.89 -41.27 -13.30
N ALA A 366 40.23 -40.43 -14.29
CA ALA A 366 41.50 -40.54 -15.03
C ALA A 366 42.75 -40.24 -14.18
N LEU A 367 42.63 -39.38 -13.16
CA LEU A 367 43.71 -39.05 -12.23
C LEU A 367 43.78 -40.00 -11.02
N GLY A 368 42.85 -40.96 -10.92
CA GLY A 368 42.74 -41.87 -9.78
C GLY A 368 42.59 -41.12 -8.46
N CYS A 369 41.71 -40.11 -8.42
CA CYS A 369 41.49 -39.26 -7.24
C CYS A 369 40.89 -40.02 -6.03
N ASN A 370 40.30 -41.19 -6.29
CA ASN A 370 39.81 -42.12 -5.29
C ASN A 370 40.93 -42.73 -4.44
N ASP A 371 42.10 -42.99 -5.05
CA ASP A 371 43.26 -43.63 -4.41
C ASP A 371 44.33 -42.60 -4.03
N VAL A 372 44.16 -41.86 -2.92
CA VAL A 372 45.29 -41.14 -2.32
C VAL A 372 46.26 -42.16 -1.74
N MET A 373 47.17 -42.63 -2.59
CA MET A 373 48.22 -43.58 -2.23
C MET A 373 49.16 -42.92 -1.19
N PRO A 374 49.41 -43.56 -0.04
CA PRO A 374 50.32 -43.00 0.96
C PRO A 374 51.74 -42.88 0.38
N PRO A 375 52.53 -41.87 0.80
CA PRO A 375 53.90 -41.72 0.32
C PRO A 375 54.71 -42.95 0.72
N VAL A 376 55.21 -43.69 -0.27
CA VAL A 376 56.05 -44.87 -0.05
C VAL A 376 57.37 -44.41 0.55
N VAL A 377 57.46 -44.49 1.89
CA VAL A 377 58.72 -44.34 2.61
C VAL A 377 59.68 -45.43 2.14
N GLY A 378 60.73 -45.02 1.44
CA GLY A 378 61.72 -45.94 0.90
C GLY A 378 62.41 -46.72 2.02
N ALA A 379 62.29 -48.05 1.99
CA ALA A 379 62.97 -48.92 2.93
C ALA A 379 64.48 -48.97 2.60
N SER A 380 65.26 -48.07 3.19
CA SER A 380 66.73 -48.15 3.23
C SER A 380 67.18 -48.60 4.62
N SER A 381 67.57 -49.86 4.72
CA SER A 381 68.06 -50.50 5.95
C SER A 381 69.45 -49.99 6.34
N SER A 382 69.60 -49.43 7.53
CA SER A 382 70.84 -49.48 8.33
C SER A 382 70.50 -49.15 9.78
N GLY A 383 70.77 -50.09 10.69
CA GLY A 383 70.45 -49.94 12.10
C GLY A 383 71.64 -49.48 12.93
N ASN A 384 71.36 -48.75 14.01
CA ASN A 384 71.78 -49.18 15.34
C ASN A 384 71.12 -48.34 16.45
N GLY A 385 70.78 -49.00 17.56
CA GLY A 385 70.80 -48.43 18.92
C GLY A 385 69.83 -47.29 19.30
N SER A 386 69.09 -47.50 20.39
CA SER A 386 68.19 -46.57 21.11
C SER A 386 66.82 -46.33 20.46
N ASP A 387 65.77 -46.31 21.29
CA ASP A 387 64.36 -46.49 20.92
C ASP A 387 63.59 -45.15 20.78
N PRO A 388 63.14 -44.77 19.56
CA PRO A 388 62.13 -43.73 19.33
C PRO A 388 60.80 -44.34 18.81
N SER A 389 60.67 -45.67 18.85
CA SER A 389 59.90 -46.48 17.90
C SER A 389 58.40 -46.47 18.16
N LYS A 390 57.95 -45.99 19.32
CA LYS A 390 56.52 -45.86 19.65
C LYS A 390 55.92 -44.52 19.23
N ARG A 391 56.70 -43.43 19.13
CA ARG A 391 56.16 -42.12 18.69
C ARG A 391 56.11 -42.03 17.16
N THR A 392 57.17 -42.42 16.47
CA THR A 392 57.23 -42.40 15.01
C THR A 392 56.27 -43.40 14.37
N ARG A 393 56.18 -44.63 14.90
CA ARG A 393 55.24 -45.65 14.42
C ARG A 393 53.78 -45.23 14.63
N LYS A 394 53.45 -44.69 15.81
CA LYS A 394 52.10 -44.17 16.07
C LYS A 394 51.74 -42.97 15.18
N GLN A 395 52.68 -42.04 14.94
CA GLN A 395 52.48 -40.97 13.95
C GLN A 395 52.23 -41.51 12.54
N SER A 396 52.96 -42.54 12.09
CA SER A 396 52.71 -43.15 10.77
C SER A 396 51.36 -43.89 10.70
N GLU A 397 50.89 -44.46 11.81
CA GLU A 397 49.64 -45.21 11.92
C GLU A 397 48.43 -44.25 11.98
N ASP A 398 48.53 -43.18 12.77
CA ASP A 398 47.56 -42.07 12.79
C ASP A 398 47.47 -41.37 11.42
N GLN A 399 48.60 -41.21 10.71
CA GLN A 399 48.63 -40.63 9.36
C GLN A 399 48.03 -41.59 8.30
N LEU A 400 48.27 -42.90 8.39
CA LEU A 400 47.59 -43.89 7.55
C LEU A 400 46.07 -43.90 7.79
N ALA A 401 45.64 -43.84 9.06
CA ALA A 401 44.23 -43.77 9.45
C ALA A 401 43.56 -42.43 9.07
N MET A 402 44.34 -41.37 8.84
CA MET A 402 43.86 -40.10 8.28
C MET A 402 43.67 -40.21 6.77
N VAL A 403 44.64 -40.76 6.03
CA VAL A 403 44.53 -41.00 4.57
C VAL A 403 43.40 -41.97 4.24
N ALA A 404 43.23 -43.05 5.00
CA ALA A 404 42.13 -44.00 4.82
C ALA A 404 40.75 -43.35 5.04
N ARG A 405 40.63 -42.42 6.01
CA ARG A 405 39.39 -41.64 6.20
C ARG A 405 39.13 -40.65 5.06
N ILE A 406 40.17 -40.02 4.52
CA ILE A 406 40.04 -39.12 3.37
C ILE A 406 39.58 -39.91 2.13
N ASN A 407 40.19 -41.07 1.85
CA ASN A 407 39.75 -41.93 0.73
C ASN A 407 38.31 -42.42 0.94
N SER A 408 37.93 -42.84 2.15
CA SER A 408 36.55 -43.23 2.45
C SER A 408 35.52 -42.09 2.32
N MET A 409 35.90 -40.83 2.59
CA MET A 409 35.04 -39.67 2.31
C MET A 409 34.97 -39.36 0.81
N ASN A 410 36.08 -39.53 0.09
CA ASN A 410 36.13 -39.36 -1.37
C ASN A 410 35.27 -40.42 -2.10
N ASP A 411 35.31 -41.68 -1.67
CA ASP A 411 34.41 -42.76 -2.13
C ASP A 411 32.94 -42.40 -1.93
N LEU A 412 32.59 -41.83 -0.76
CA LEU A 412 31.23 -41.48 -0.41
C LEU A 412 30.72 -40.26 -1.20
N LEU A 413 31.61 -39.31 -1.51
CA LEU A 413 31.37 -38.22 -2.46
C LEU A 413 31.15 -38.77 -3.89
N ALA A 414 32.02 -39.68 -4.36
CA ALA A 414 31.94 -40.30 -5.67
C ALA A 414 30.63 -41.10 -5.85
N ALA A 415 30.19 -41.82 -4.82
CA ALA A 415 28.96 -42.60 -4.82
C ALA A 415 27.68 -41.76 -5.05
N GLN A 416 27.69 -40.48 -4.68
CA GLN A 416 26.55 -39.58 -4.89
C GLN A 416 26.56 -38.89 -6.27
N GLY A 417 27.65 -39.04 -7.04
CA GLY A 417 27.83 -38.42 -8.35
C GLY A 417 28.07 -36.90 -8.30
N ILE A 418 28.47 -36.32 -9.43
CA ILE A 418 28.76 -34.88 -9.51
C ILE A 418 27.46 -34.07 -9.69
N THR A 419 27.24 -33.15 -8.76
CA THR A 419 26.08 -32.25 -8.64
C THR A 419 26.54 -30.81 -8.48
N GLU A 420 25.66 -29.84 -8.71
CA GLU A 420 25.97 -28.41 -8.62
C GLU A 420 26.54 -28.02 -7.24
N GLY A 421 26.07 -28.66 -6.16
CA GLY A 421 26.53 -28.41 -4.79
C GLY A 421 27.87 -29.04 -4.43
N ASN A 422 28.35 -30.06 -5.16
CA ASN A 422 29.59 -30.78 -4.82
C ASN A 422 30.72 -30.64 -5.86
N ILE A 423 30.45 -30.07 -7.05
CA ILE A 423 31.44 -29.97 -8.13
C ILE A 423 32.73 -29.24 -7.72
N LEU A 424 32.63 -28.22 -6.87
CA LEU A 424 33.79 -27.48 -6.35
C LEU A 424 34.65 -28.36 -5.44
N GLN A 425 34.04 -29.27 -4.68
CA GLN A 425 34.75 -30.25 -3.86
C GLN A 425 35.51 -31.26 -4.74
N PHE A 426 34.88 -31.76 -5.80
CA PHE A 426 35.54 -32.62 -6.79
C PHE A 426 36.72 -31.92 -7.47
N LEU A 427 36.56 -30.65 -7.86
CA LEU A 427 37.64 -29.85 -8.45
C LEU A 427 38.81 -29.62 -7.48
N ALA A 428 38.54 -29.37 -6.20
CA ALA A 428 39.59 -29.23 -5.18
C ALA A 428 40.38 -30.54 -4.97
N ILE A 429 39.71 -31.70 -4.97
CA ILE A 429 40.36 -33.01 -4.88
C ILE A 429 41.21 -33.28 -6.14
N ILE A 430 40.69 -32.95 -7.33
CA ILE A 430 41.42 -33.04 -8.60
C ILE A 430 42.67 -32.15 -8.59
N GLU A 431 42.57 -30.91 -8.10
CA GLU A 431 43.69 -29.98 -7.99
C GLU A 431 44.77 -30.53 -7.04
N GLN A 432 44.38 -30.95 -5.82
CA GLN A 432 45.31 -31.55 -4.86
C GLN A 432 46.02 -32.77 -5.46
N ARG A 433 45.27 -33.70 -6.06
CA ARG A 433 45.82 -34.91 -6.69
C ARG A 433 46.75 -34.59 -7.85
N SER A 434 46.41 -33.59 -8.67
CA SER A 434 47.26 -33.15 -9.79
C SER A 434 48.59 -32.59 -9.28
N ASN A 435 48.56 -31.76 -8.23
CA ASN A 435 49.75 -31.20 -7.60
C ASN A 435 50.64 -32.30 -6.99
N ASP A 436 50.06 -33.26 -6.25
CA ASP A 436 50.79 -34.41 -5.70
C ASP A 436 51.49 -35.23 -6.78
N LEU A 437 50.82 -35.50 -7.91
CA LEU A 437 51.40 -36.23 -9.04
C LEU A 437 52.54 -35.46 -9.72
N ILE A 438 52.40 -34.13 -9.87
CA ILE A 438 53.46 -33.25 -10.39
C ILE A 438 54.67 -33.24 -9.45
N GLU A 439 54.46 -33.22 -8.13
CA GLU A 439 55.55 -33.26 -7.15
C GLU A 439 56.27 -34.61 -7.16
N GLN A 440 55.52 -35.73 -7.17
CA GLN A 440 56.09 -37.07 -7.29
C GLN A 440 56.89 -37.26 -8.58
N PHE A 441 56.38 -36.74 -9.72
CA PHE A 441 57.10 -36.75 -10.99
C PHE A 441 58.38 -35.90 -10.92
N SER A 442 58.31 -34.71 -10.34
CA SER A 442 59.45 -33.80 -10.17
C SER A 442 60.55 -34.42 -9.31
N ARG A 443 60.19 -35.04 -8.18
CA ARG A 443 61.12 -35.81 -7.33
C ARG A 443 61.73 -36.98 -8.12
N ARG A 444 60.93 -37.73 -8.89
CA ARG A 444 61.41 -38.87 -9.71
C ARG A 444 62.36 -38.45 -10.83
N ILE A 445 62.19 -37.27 -11.43
CA ILE A 445 63.13 -36.67 -12.40
C ILE A 445 64.46 -36.34 -11.71
N GLN A 446 64.41 -35.69 -10.54
CA GLN A 446 65.61 -35.32 -9.77
C GLN A 446 66.48 -36.54 -9.40
N TYR A 447 65.87 -37.68 -9.08
CA TYR A 447 66.60 -38.93 -8.80
C TYR A 447 67.20 -39.62 -10.03
N LYS A 448 66.71 -39.37 -11.25
CA LYS A 448 67.20 -40.03 -12.47
C LYS A 448 68.28 -39.25 -13.22
N ASN A 449 68.21 -37.92 -13.25
CA ASN A 449 69.21 -37.07 -13.94
C ASN A 449 69.42 -35.74 -13.19
N PRO A 450 70.46 -35.60 -12.34
CA PRO A 450 70.71 -34.35 -11.60
C PRO A 450 71.05 -33.16 -12.51
N ALA A 451 71.52 -33.40 -13.74
CA ALA A 451 71.78 -32.35 -14.73
C ALA A 451 70.50 -31.81 -15.40
N GLU A 452 69.44 -32.62 -15.54
CA GLU A 452 68.15 -32.16 -16.08
C GLU A 452 67.28 -31.50 -15.00
N ALA A 453 67.51 -31.84 -13.73
CA ALA A 453 66.86 -31.17 -12.60
C ALA A 453 67.05 -29.64 -12.64
N GLN A 454 68.19 -29.13 -13.11
CA GLN A 454 68.43 -27.69 -13.27
C GLN A 454 67.61 -27.06 -14.42
N ARG A 455 67.23 -27.83 -15.45
CA ARG A 455 66.31 -27.35 -16.51
C ARG A 455 64.85 -27.39 -16.06
N ALA A 456 64.45 -28.39 -15.27
CA ALA A 456 63.10 -28.47 -14.70
C ALA A 456 62.87 -27.46 -13.55
N SER A 457 63.90 -27.21 -12.73
CA SER A 457 63.83 -26.30 -11.56
C SER A 457 63.70 -24.81 -11.95
N LEU A 458 64.00 -24.43 -13.19
CA LEU A 458 63.79 -23.05 -13.68
C LEU A 458 62.32 -22.63 -13.77
N GLY A 459 61.36 -23.54 -13.52
CA GLY A 459 59.94 -23.21 -13.30
C GLY A 459 59.57 -22.89 -11.85
N ALA A 460 60.43 -23.16 -10.86
CA ALA A 460 60.09 -23.14 -9.43
C ALA A 460 60.21 -21.75 -8.75
N ASN A 461 60.09 -20.66 -9.52
CA ASN A 461 59.98 -19.29 -9.01
C ASN A 461 58.65 -18.65 -9.41
N LEU A 462 57.55 -19.31 -9.08
CA LEU A 462 56.23 -18.68 -9.12
C LEU A 462 56.00 -17.91 -7.82
N ARG A 463 56.24 -16.60 -7.89
CA ARG A 463 55.61 -15.63 -6.98
C ARG A 463 54.08 -15.73 -7.09
N PRO A 464 53.32 -15.24 -6.09
CA PRO A 464 51.87 -15.29 -6.11
C PRO A 464 51.26 -14.63 -7.36
N SER A 465 50.32 -15.35 -7.98
CA SER A 465 49.19 -14.84 -8.74
C SER A 465 49.47 -13.93 -9.95
N ASP A 466 49.57 -14.55 -11.14
CA ASP A 466 49.28 -13.86 -12.42
C ASP A 466 48.07 -14.57 -13.09
N PRO A 467 46.87 -13.96 -13.09
CA PRO A 467 45.60 -14.64 -13.42
C PRO A 467 45.47 -15.04 -14.89
N THR A 468 46.38 -14.60 -15.76
CA THR A 468 46.35 -14.87 -17.20
C THR A 468 46.88 -16.26 -17.58
N ARG A 469 47.70 -16.89 -16.73
CA ARG A 469 48.36 -18.17 -17.04
C ARG A 469 47.44 -19.38 -16.90
N SER A 470 46.54 -19.36 -15.91
CA SER A 470 45.50 -20.38 -15.71
C SER A 470 44.46 -20.34 -16.84
N VAL A 471 44.01 -19.14 -17.25
CA VAL A 471 43.07 -18.95 -18.37
C VAL A 471 43.58 -19.56 -19.68
N ASN A 472 44.88 -19.39 -19.99
CA ASN A 472 45.47 -19.96 -21.20
C ASN A 472 45.65 -21.49 -21.13
N ALA A 473 45.83 -22.07 -19.94
CA ALA A 473 45.87 -23.52 -19.77
C ALA A 473 44.48 -24.16 -19.93
N VAL A 474 43.43 -23.51 -19.41
CA VAL A 474 42.03 -23.95 -19.59
C VAL A 474 41.59 -23.83 -21.06
N ARG A 475 41.93 -22.72 -21.72
CA ARG A 475 41.66 -22.49 -23.16
C ARG A 475 42.35 -23.51 -24.09
N ALA A 476 43.40 -24.19 -23.65
CA ALA A 476 44.07 -25.25 -24.42
C ALA A 476 43.38 -26.63 -24.29
N LEU A 477 42.50 -26.83 -23.31
CA LEU A 477 41.82 -28.10 -23.04
C LEU A 477 40.34 -28.12 -23.48
N LEU A 478 39.77 -26.95 -23.81
CA LEU A 478 38.42 -26.78 -24.36
C LEU A 478 38.48 -25.86 -25.60
N PRO A 479 38.51 -26.42 -26.83
CA PRO A 479 38.68 -25.65 -28.06
C PRO A 479 37.46 -24.83 -28.51
N GLU A 480 36.28 -25.10 -27.94
CA GLU A 480 35.02 -24.40 -28.22
C GLU A 480 34.41 -23.92 -26.89
N PHE A 481 33.67 -22.81 -26.94
CA PHE A 481 33.19 -22.01 -25.79
C PHE A 481 34.27 -21.21 -25.04
N LEU A 482 34.59 -20.01 -25.52
CA LEU A 482 34.19 -18.73 -24.90
C LEU A 482 34.94 -17.56 -25.53
N ASP A 483 34.18 -16.68 -26.18
CA ASP A 483 34.62 -15.41 -26.74
C ASP A 483 33.97 -14.28 -25.92
N GLY A 484 34.75 -13.30 -25.44
CA GLY A 484 34.27 -12.23 -24.56
C GLY A 484 35.33 -11.65 -23.61
N PRO A 485 35.33 -10.33 -23.33
CA PRO A 485 36.53 -9.61 -22.88
C PRO A 485 36.64 -9.36 -21.36
N THR A 486 37.88 -9.37 -20.84
CA THR A 486 38.26 -8.59 -19.66
C THR A 486 39.65 -7.99 -19.84
N ASN A 487 39.73 -6.65 -19.87
CA ASN A 487 40.99 -5.90 -19.72
C ASN A 487 41.58 -6.11 -18.32
N ASN A 488 42.91 -6.19 -18.19
CA ASN A 488 43.73 -5.11 -17.61
C ASN A 488 45.24 -5.43 -17.53
N SER A 489 46.09 -4.48 -17.92
CA SER A 489 47.51 -4.25 -17.54
C SER A 489 48.05 -3.08 -18.39
N GLY A 490 48.94 -2.18 -17.97
CA GLY A 490 49.62 -2.00 -16.69
C GLY A 490 51.07 -1.49 -16.89
N TYR A 491 51.46 -0.39 -16.21
CA TYR A 491 52.81 0.24 -16.16
C TYR A 491 53.33 0.94 -17.45
N GLY A 492 54.09 2.06 -17.42
CA GLY A 492 54.58 2.98 -16.35
C GLY A 492 55.57 4.02 -16.98
N GLY A 493 56.07 5.10 -16.36
CA GLY A 493 55.83 5.72 -15.04
C GLY A 493 57.10 6.39 -14.44
N ALA A 494 57.29 7.72 -14.54
CA ALA A 494 58.48 8.43 -13.99
C ALA A 494 58.27 9.93 -13.65
N ASN A 495 59.04 10.40 -12.65
CA ASN A 495 59.38 11.77 -12.23
C ASN A 495 58.37 12.70 -11.53
N SER A 496 58.63 12.96 -10.24
CA SER A 496 58.25 14.16 -9.48
C SER A 496 59.10 15.39 -9.89
N PRO A 497 58.71 16.62 -9.52
CA PRO A 497 59.25 17.20 -8.27
C PRO A 497 58.22 17.96 -7.40
N SER A 498 58.71 18.55 -6.31
CA SER A 498 57.95 19.03 -5.14
C SER A 498 57.15 20.34 -5.29
N ALA A 499 56.09 20.41 -4.47
CA ALA A 499 55.59 21.54 -3.68
C ALA A 499 55.68 22.99 -4.21
N THR A 500 54.52 23.65 -4.33
CA THR A 500 54.26 25.00 -3.76
C THR A 500 52.76 25.36 -3.83
N SER A 501 52.22 25.87 -2.72
CA SER A 501 51.15 26.89 -2.74
C SER A 501 51.83 28.28 -2.81
N PRO A 502 51.15 29.44 -3.05
CA PRO A 502 49.72 29.72 -2.87
C PRO A 502 49.09 30.72 -3.91
N VAL A 503 47.88 31.22 -3.57
CA VAL A 503 47.31 32.57 -3.90
C VAL A 503 46.31 32.70 -5.06
N GLN A 504 45.10 33.14 -4.66
CA GLN A 504 44.05 33.94 -5.35
C GLN A 504 43.53 33.55 -6.74
N TYR A 505 42.21 33.30 -6.79
CA TYR A 505 41.33 34.08 -7.65
C TYR A 505 40.10 34.54 -6.87
N ALA A 506 39.66 35.78 -7.11
CA ALA A 506 38.44 36.35 -6.55
C ALA A 506 37.31 36.31 -7.59
N GLY A 507 36.06 36.14 -7.16
CA GLY A 507 34.92 36.18 -8.06
C GLY A 507 33.62 35.75 -7.36
N ALA A 508 32.69 36.70 -7.25
CA ALA A 508 31.32 36.56 -6.71
C ALA A 508 30.58 35.28 -7.15
N GLY A 509 29.61 34.75 -6.43
CA GLY A 509 28.94 35.25 -5.22
C GLY A 509 27.51 34.67 -5.18
N GLY A 510 27.00 34.33 -3.99
CA GLY A 510 25.72 33.64 -3.87
C GLY A 510 25.46 33.17 -2.45
N THR A 511 24.72 33.96 -1.69
CA THR A 511 24.40 33.71 -0.28
C THR A 511 23.37 32.61 -0.08
N THR A 512 23.71 31.56 0.66
CA THR A 512 22.76 30.74 1.42
C THR A 512 23.31 30.49 2.82
N ILE A 513 22.49 30.78 3.83
CA ILE A 513 22.85 30.64 5.24
C ILE A 513 22.82 29.16 5.63
N ASP A 514 23.92 28.70 6.24
CA ASP A 514 24.07 27.37 6.83
C ASP A 514 23.67 27.41 8.32
N PHE A 515 23.06 26.34 8.80
CA PHE A 515 22.86 26.08 10.23
C PHE A 515 23.12 24.61 10.52
N SER A 516 24.37 24.20 10.28
CA SER A 516 24.88 22.89 10.64
C SER A 516 25.05 22.72 12.15
N ILE A 517 24.45 21.68 12.72
CA ILE A 517 24.99 21.01 13.93
C ILE A 517 25.22 19.54 13.59
N ASP A 518 26.49 19.22 13.45
CA ASP A 518 27.03 17.87 13.32
C ASP A 518 27.02 17.18 14.70
N ARG A 519 26.57 15.93 14.78
CA ARG A 519 27.09 15.01 15.80
C ARG A 519 27.06 13.55 15.35
N ARG A 520 28.16 13.13 14.73
CA ARG A 520 28.48 11.70 14.51
C ARG A 520 28.70 10.97 15.84
N LEU A 521 28.35 9.68 15.88
CA LEU A 521 29.29 8.58 16.21
C LEU A 521 28.66 7.18 16.02
N SER A 522 29.36 6.35 15.25
CA SER A 522 29.57 4.89 15.35
C SER A 522 28.46 3.95 15.87
N VAL A 523 27.89 3.06 15.03
CA VAL A 523 28.46 1.77 14.54
C VAL A 523 28.33 0.62 15.55
N ASN A 524 27.35 -0.27 15.36
CA ASN A 524 27.58 -1.68 14.98
C ASN A 524 26.27 -2.50 14.84
N THR A 525 26.26 -3.43 13.89
CA THR A 525 25.26 -4.49 13.71
C THR A 525 25.72 -5.78 14.39
N SER A 526 24.83 -6.48 15.12
CA SER A 526 25.01 -7.89 15.49
C SER A 526 23.66 -8.61 15.62
N ILE A 527 23.67 -9.89 15.26
CA ILE A 527 22.56 -10.88 15.32
C ILE A 527 22.75 -11.79 16.55
N ALA A 528 21.67 -12.15 17.27
CA ALA A 528 21.36 -13.51 17.79
C ALA A 528 20.31 -13.53 18.95
N GLU A 529 19.27 -14.36 18.75
CA GLU A 529 18.62 -15.33 19.68
C GLU A 529 18.00 -14.94 21.06
N ASP A 530 16.65 -15.06 21.09
CA ASP A 530 15.71 -15.70 22.05
C ASP A 530 15.56 -15.40 23.58
N GLU A 531 14.28 -15.58 24.02
CA GLU A 531 13.73 -15.83 25.39
C GLU A 531 13.63 -14.63 26.40
N PRO A 532 12.63 -14.60 27.34
CA PRO A 532 11.22 -14.32 27.05
C PRO A 532 10.55 -13.19 27.88
N GLU A 533 9.30 -12.87 27.50
CA GLU A 533 8.22 -12.07 28.16
C GLU A 533 8.49 -11.04 29.29
N SER A 534 8.07 -9.80 29.02
CA SER A 534 7.26 -9.00 29.98
C SER A 534 6.42 -7.93 29.26
N PRO A 535 5.19 -7.62 29.73
CA PRO A 535 4.22 -6.84 28.95
C PRO A 535 4.56 -5.35 28.94
N ARG A 536 4.70 -4.78 27.74
CA ARG A 536 4.77 -3.32 27.52
C ARG A 536 3.45 -2.80 26.93
N SER A 537 3.16 -1.54 27.22
CA SER A 537 1.90 -0.85 26.94
C SER A 537 1.73 -0.50 25.46
N ASP A 538 0.66 -1.01 24.84
CA ASP A 538 0.18 -0.61 23.50
C ASP A 538 -0.59 0.73 23.57
N ASP A 539 0.13 1.86 23.58
CA ASP A 539 -0.47 3.22 23.52
C ASP A 539 0.05 4.08 22.34
N GLU A 540 0.74 3.48 21.36
CA GLU A 540 1.32 4.17 20.18
C GLU A 540 0.93 3.45 18.87
N ASP A 541 -0.36 3.47 18.50
CA ASP A 541 -0.81 3.17 17.13
C ASP A 541 -2.25 3.69 16.87
N GLY A 542 -2.38 5.01 16.72
CA GLY A 542 -3.68 5.71 16.73
C GLY A 542 -4.43 5.80 15.39
N ASP A 543 -3.75 5.65 14.24
CA ASP A 543 -4.26 6.12 12.94
C ASP A 543 -4.38 5.05 11.83
N ARG A 544 -4.27 3.74 12.16
CA ARG A 544 -4.61 2.67 11.22
C ARG A 544 -6.05 2.18 11.41
N PRO A 545 -6.88 2.08 10.36
CA PRO A 545 -8.24 1.55 10.50
C PRO A 545 -8.19 0.08 10.94
N LEU A 546 -8.75 -0.21 12.12
CA LEU A 546 -8.79 -1.55 12.70
C LEU A 546 -9.56 -2.53 11.80
N THR A 547 -9.02 -3.73 11.66
CA THR A 547 -9.72 -4.83 11.00
C THR A 547 -10.90 -5.31 11.83
N ARG A 548 -11.88 -5.95 11.17
CA ARG A 548 -13.07 -6.51 11.83
C ARG A 548 -12.73 -7.48 12.96
N ALA A 549 -11.63 -8.24 12.83
CA ALA A 549 -11.17 -9.17 13.86
C ALA A 549 -10.61 -8.44 15.10
N GLU A 550 -9.84 -7.37 14.91
CA GLU A 550 -9.31 -6.54 16.01
C GLU A 550 -10.44 -5.79 16.73
N LEU A 551 -11.41 -5.26 15.98
CA LEU A 551 -12.59 -4.61 16.54
C LEU A 551 -13.42 -5.59 17.38
N GLN A 552 -13.64 -6.81 16.89
CA GLN A 552 -14.34 -7.87 17.62
C GLN A 552 -13.56 -8.32 18.88
N LYS A 553 -12.22 -8.37 18.82
CA LYS A 553 -11.36 -8.69 19.96
C LYS A 553 -11.36 -7.57 21.02
N LYS A 554 -11.32 -6.29 20.62
CA LYS A 554 -11.49 -5.13 21.52
C LYS A 554 -12.89 -5.11 22.15
N ALA A 555 -13.95 -5.36 21.36
CA ALA A 555 -15.33 -5.42 21.87
C ALA A 555 -15.51 -6.56 22.88
N ALA A 556 -14.99 -7.75 22.61
CA ALA A 556 -15.03 -8.88 23.54
C ALA A 556 -14.26 -8.59 24.84
N LYS A 557 -13.08 -7.95 24.76
CA LYS A 557 -12.28 -7.54 25.93
C LYS A 557 -12.99 -6.46 26.76
N SER A 558 -13.69 -5.54 26.12
CA SER A 558 -14.55 -4.54 26.79
C SER A 558 -15.73 -5.20 27.53
N PHE A 559 -16.42 -6.14 26.87
CA PHE A 559 -17.52 -6.89 27.48
C PHE A 559 -17.07 -7.76 28.68
N ALA A 560 -15.89 -8.37 28.60
CA ALA A 560 -15.30 -9.13 29.70
C ALA A 560 -14.98 -8.23 30.91
N ASN A 561 -14.41 -7.04 30.70
CA ASN A 561 -14.17 -6.08 31.79
C ASN A 561 -15.48 -5.57 32.43
N LEU A 562 -16.54 -5.40 31.64
CA LEU A 562 -17.87 -5.02 32.15
C LEU A 562 -18.51 -6.12 33.03
N GLN A 563 -18.27 -7.40 32.74
CA GLN A 563 -18.74 -8.51 33.59
C GLN A 563 -17.91 -8.72 34.87
N ALA A 564 -16.69 -8.19 34.95
CA ALA A 564 -15.79 -8.39 36.09
C ALA A 564 -15.95 -7.38 37.24
N SER A 565 -16.84 -6.38 37.10
CA SER A 565 -17.02 -5.32 38.12
C SER A 565 -18.05 -5.70 39.19
N PRO A 566 -17.75 -5.57 40.51
CA PRO A 566 -18.65 -5.99 41.57
C PRO A 566 -19.85 -5.06 41.76
N LYS A 567 -20.98 -5.65 42.16
CA LYS A 567 -22.30 -5.02 42.30
C LYS A 567 -22.29 -3.79 43.24
N LEU A 568 -22.84 -2.67 42.78
CA LEU A 568 -23.28 -1.55 43.63
C LEU A 568 -24.80 -1.61 43.87
N GLN A 569 -25.22 -1.19 45.07
CA GLN A 569 -26.59 -1.38 45.58
C GLN A 569 -27.58 -0.30 45.10
N PRO A 570 -28.90 -0.58 45.06
CA PRO A 570 -29.91 0.37 44.61
C PRO A 570 -30.14 1.51 45.62
N ILE A 571 -30.11 2.75 45.15
CA ILE A 571 -30.38 3.94 45.96
C ILE A 571 -31.90 4.08 46.17
N ARG A 572 -32.31 4.02 47.44
CA ARG A 572 -33.70 4.20 47.90
C ARG A 572 -34.09 5.69 47.88
N ALA A 573 -34.98 6.07 46.97
CA ALA A 573 -35.60 7.39 46.98
C ALA A 573 -36.41 7.65 48.27
N LYS A 574 -36.36 8.89 48.78
CA LYS A 574 -37.22 9.38 49.87
C LYS A 574 -38.18 10.45 49.32
N PRO A 575 -39.45 10.49 49.74
CA PRO A 575 -40.41 11.49 49.28
C PRO A 575 -40.15 12.86 49.94
N VAL A 576 -40.40 13.93 49.19
CA VAL A 576 -40.30 15.32 49.66
C VAL A 576 -41.60 15.73 50.36
N VAL A 577 -41.50 16.24 51.60
CA VAL A 577 -42.66 16.71 52.37
C VAL A 577 -42.90 18.20 52.12
N SER A 578 -44.10 18.52 51.65
CA SER A 578 -44.60 19.89 51.49
C SER A 578 -44.78 20.60 52.83
N LYS A 579 -44.11 21.75 53.04
CA LYS A 579 -44.40 22.66 54.16
C LYS A 579 -45.20 23.87 53.68
N LYS A 580 -46.50 23.89 54.02
CA LYS A 580 -47.29 25.12 54.01
C LYS A 580 -46.67 26.12 54.99
N LYS A 581 -46.45 27.37 54.56
CA LYS A 581 -46.39 28.52 55.48
C LYS A 581 -47.74 29.22 55.44
N LYS A 582 -48.35 29.41 56.60
CA LYS A 582 -49.38 30.44 56.79
C LYS A 582 -48.67 31.79 56.85
N TYR A 583 -49.22 32.79 56.18
CA TYR A 583 -49.85 33.93 56.86
C TYR A 583 -51.20 34.17 56.19
#